data_AF-A0A645EKN1-F1
#
_entry.id   AF-A0A645EKN1-F1
#
_cell.length_a   1.000
_cell.length_b   1.000
_cell.length_c   1.000
_cell.angle_alpha   90.00
_cell.angle_beta   90.00
_cell.angle_gamma   90.00
#
_symmetry.space_group_name_H-M   'P 1'
#
loop_
_entity.id
_entity.type
_entity.pdbx_description
1 polymer ?
#
loop_
_entity_poly.entity_id
_entity_poly.type
_entity_poly.pdbx_seq_one_letter_code
_entity_poly.pdbx_strand_id
1 'polypeptide(L)'
;MHMCGIDRALILQNPCYGDQRDYAHEIVRSSPNKYRTFGMIDPRKIDELADELAVLSKNYSCTGFKIEVPDVPFVLDAPEYDFMWKQIQDYDAIIAIDLGWGTGEYDFNIDRMRNVLLRLPNVKDVHTIFSLGEVKSSSALPLPSTLTHA
;
A
#
# COMPACT_ATOMS: atom_id res chain seq x y z
N MET A 1 -6.67 22.19 -8.36
CA MET A 1 -6.56 22.11 -6.89
C MET A 1 -7.12 23.35 -6.20
N HIS A 2 -6.56 24.56 -6.44
CA HIS A 2 -7.02 25.80 -5.78
C HIS A 2 -8.52 26.11 -6.00
N MET A 3 -9.02 25.99 -7.24
CA MET A 3 -10.44 26.21 -7.54
C MET A 3 -11.39 25.28 -6.77
N CYS A 4 -10.88 24.13 -6.29
CA CYS A 4 -11.64 23.16 -5.51
C CYS A 4 -11.29 23.18 -4.02
N GLY A 5 -10.48 24.16 -3.55
CA GLY A 5 -10.04 24.23 -2.15
C GLY A 5 -9.12 23.08 -1.71
N ILE A 6 -8.42 22.42 -2.63
CA ILE A 6 -7.48 21.33 -2.30
C ILE A 6 -6.09 21.92 -2.06
N ASP A 7 -5.59 21.78 -0.84
CA ASP A 7 -4.28 22.30 -0.42
C ASP A 7 -3.10 21.38 -0.78
N ARG A 8 -3.33 20.06 -0.69
CA ARG A 8 -2.32 19.03 -0.91
C ARG A 8 -2.91 17.82 -1.62
N ALA A 9 -2.06 17.09 -2.33
CA ALA A 9 -2.43 15.85 -2.99
C ALA A 9 -1.32 14.80 -2.88
N LEU A 10 -1.74 13.54 -2.76
CA LEU A 10 -0.89 12.38 -2.93
C LEU A 10 -1.01 11.90 -4.38
N ILE A 11 0.12 11.79 -5.07
CA ILE A 11 0.21 11.26 -6.42
C ILE A 11 0.37 9.74 -6.29
N LEU A 12 -0.61 8.99 -6.76
CA LEU A 12 -0.51 7.55 -6.91
C LEU A 12 -0.39 7.23 -8.40
N GLN A 13 0.61 6.41 -8.72
CA GLN A 13 0.80 5.91 -10.07
C GLN A 13 -0.28 4.86 -10.38
N ASN A 14 -0.74 4.86 -11.63
CA ASN A 14 -1.61 3.82 -12.15
C ASN A 14 -0.74 2.82 -12.93
N PRO A 15 -0.79 1.51 -12.61
CA PRO A 15 0.09 0.51 -13.21
C PRO A 15 -0.05 0.41 -14.73
N CYS A 16 -1.22 0.75 -15.29
CA CYS A 16 -1.47 0.65 -16.73
C CYS A 16 -0.54 1.51 -17.60
N TYR A 17 0.12 2.52 -17.01
CA TYR A 17 1.02 3.43 -17.73
C TYR A 17 2.50 3.18 -17.47
N GLY A 18 2.82 2.03 -16.86
CA GLY A 18 4.18 1.67 -16.49
C GLY A 18 4.73 2.49 -15.33
N ASP A 19 6.03 2.38 -15.13
CA ASP A 19 6.74 3.10 -14.09
C ASP A 19 6.96 4.58 -14.48
N GLN A 20 6.41 5.48 -13.68
CA GLN A 20 6.45 6.92 -13.84
C GLN A 20 7.12 7.61 -12.64
N ARG A 21 8.01 6.90 -11.92
CA ARG A 21 8.66 7.43 -10.71
C ARG A 21 9.38 8.76 -10.91
N ASP A 22 10.09 8.92 -12.03
CA ASP A 22 10.84 10.14 -12.33
C ASP A 22 9.91 11.33 -12.53
N TYR A 23 8.80 11.12 -13.25
CA TYR A 23 7.78 12.13 -13.49
C TYR A 23 7.10 12.56 -12.17
N ALA A 24 6.69 11.59 -11.35
CA ALA A 24 6.07 11.88 -10.05
C ALA A 24 7.05 12.60 -9.11
N HIS A 25 8.32 12.18 -9.11
CA HIS A 25 9.36 12.79 -8.30
C HIS A 25 9.64 14.23 -8.70
N GLU A 26 9.68 14.55 -9.99
CA GLU A 26 9.88 15.93 -10.45
C GLU A 26 8.73 16.84 -10.02
N ILE A 27 7.48 16.34 -10.04
CA ILE A 27 6.33 17.10 -9.51
C ILE A 27 6.47 17.34 -8.00
N VAL A 28 6.83 16.31 -7.23
CA VAL A 28 7.04 16.44 -5.78
C VAL A 28 8.19 17.41 -5.49
N ARG A 29 9.31 17.31 -6.21
CA ARG A 29 10.50 18.16 -6.06
C ARG A 29 10.19 19.63 -6.38
N SER A 30 9.38 19.90 -7.39
CA SER A 30 9.01 21.27 -7.78
C SER A 30 8.00 21.90 -6.82
N SER A 31 7.28 21.12 -6.01
CA SER A 31 6.24 21.62 -5.10
C SER A 31 6.07 20.72 -3.85
N PRO A 32 7.12 20.58 -3.02
CA PRO A 32 7.15 19.61 -1.93
C PRO A 32 6.23 19.98 -0.77
N ASN A 33 5.62 21.16 -0.73
CA ASN A 33 4.60 21.47 0.28
C ASN A 33 3.18 21.11 -0.16
N LYS A 34 3.01 20.81 -1.45
CA LYS A 34 1.71 20.49 -2.07
C LYS A 34 1.58 19.02 -2.42
N TYR A 35 2.66 18.38 -2.84
CA TYR A 35 2.61 17.01 -3.34
C TYR A 35 3.44 16.04 -2.50
N ARG A 36 2.95 14.81 -2.43
CA ARG A 36 3.69 13.60 -2.06
C ARG A 36 3.43 12.54 -3.10
N THR A 37 4.22 11.48 -3.10
CA THR A 37 4.01 10.33 -3.99
C THR A 37 4.26 9.03 -3.28
N PHE A 38 3.61 7.98 -3.76
CA PHE A 38 4.02 6.60 -3.49
C PHE A 38 4.87 6.07 -4.64
N GLY A 39 5.81 5.20 -4.31
CA GLY A 39 6.54 4.41 -5.29
C GLY A 39 5.76 3.13 -5.62
N MET A 40 5.71 2.73 -6.88
CA MET A 40 5.08 1.46 -7.26
C MET A 40 6.11 0.34 -7.15
N ILE A 41 5.76 -0.78 -6.50
CA ILE A 41 6.64 -1.94 -6.37
C ILE A 41 5.97 -3.18 -6.95
N ASP A 42 6.78 -4.12 -7.44
CA ASP A 42 6.34 -5.44 -7.90
C ASP A 42 6.96 -6.51 -6.99
N PRO A 43 6.22 -7.04 -6.00
CA PRO A 43 6.74 -8.03 -5.05
C PRO A 43 7.24 -9.32 -5.71
N ARG A 44 6.80 -9.64 -6.94
CA ARG A 44 7.24 -10.85 -7.66
C ARG A 44 8.73 -10.76 -8.04
N LYS A 45 9.31 -9.57 -8.09
CA LYS A 45 10.75 -9.33 -8.28
C LYS A 45 11.48 -9.40 -6.94
N ILE A 46 11.30 -10.51 -6.22
CA ILE A 46 11.70 -10.63 -4.80
C ILE A 46 13.19 -10.34 -4.58
N ASP A 47 14.05 -10.74 -5.50
CA ASP A 47 15.51 -10.56 -5.42
C ASP A 47 15.94 -9.08 -5.51
N GLU A 48 15.14 -8.24 -6.17
CA GLU A 48 15.41 -6.81 -6.37
C GLU A 48 14.61 -5.93 -5.39
N LEU A 49 13.63 -6.50 -4.70
CA LEU A 49 12.61 -5.76 -3.96
C LEU A 49 13.17 -4.91 -2.82
N ALA A 50 14.15 -5.43 -2.09
CA ALA A 50 14.79 -4.71 -0.99
C ALA A 50 15.52 -3.45 -1.48
N ASP A 51 16.21 -3.55 -2.61
CA ASP A 51 16.94 -2.43 -3.23
C ASP A 51 15.95 -1.43 -3.82
N GLU A 52 14.89 -1.91 -4.46
CA GLU A 52 13.83 -1.08 -5.02
C GLU A 52 13.12 -0.25 -3.94
N LEU A 53 12.77 -0.84 -2.80
CA LEU A 53 12.22 -0.13 -1.64
C LEU A 53 13.19 0.95 -1.14
N ALA A 54 14.48 0.64 -1.08
CA ALA A 54 15.51 1.58 -0.64
C ALA A 54 15.66 2.76 -1.62
N VAL A 55 15.68 2.49 -2.93
CA VAL A 55 15.73 3.52 -3.98
C VAL A 55 14.52 4.43 -3.91
N LEU A 56 13.32 3.87 -3.85
CA LEU A 56 12.08 4.65 -3.77
C LEU A 56 11.99 5.50 -2.49
N SER A 57 12.38 4.93 -1.35
CA SER A 57 12.38 5.65 -0.07
C SER A 57 13.44 6.76 -0.02
N LYS A 58 14.70 6.44 -0.36
CA LYS A 58 15.84 7.34 -0.14
C LYS A 58 16.10 8.30 -1.29
N ASN A 59 16.01 7.82 -2.52
CA ASN A 59 16.37 8.61 -3.70
C ASN A 59 15.16 9.37 -4.23
N TYR A 60 14.00 8.71 -4.24
CA TYR A 60 12.76 9.32 -4.73
C TYR A 60 11.92 10.00 -3.64
N SER A 61 12.30 9.85 -2.36
CA SER A 61 11.59 10.43 -1.21
C SER A 61 10.10 10.05 -1.16
N CYS A 62 9.76 8.83 -1.60
CA CYS A 62 8.40 8.33 -1.55
C CYS A 62 7.94 8.19 -0.09
N THR A 63 6.72 8.64 0.20
CA THR A 63 6.11 8.52 1.55
C THR A 63 5.59 7.12 1.84
N GLY A 64 5.49 6.31 0.80
CA GLY A 64 4.86 5.01 0.84
C GLY A 64 5.09 4.26 -0.47
N PHE A 65 4.56 3.06 -0.50
CA PHE A 65 4.62 2.17 -1.65
C PHE A 65 3.21 1.78 -2.08
N LYS A 66 3.05 1.41 -3.34
CA LYS A 66 1.80 0.88 -3.89
C LYS A 66 2.04 -0.51 -4.45
N ILE A 67 1.15 -1.43 -4.10
CA ILE A 67 1.06 -2.78 -4.68
C ILE A 67 -0.30 -2.99 -5.33
N GLU A 68 -0.30 -3.74 -6.42
CA GLU A 68 -1.44 -3.99 -7.29
C GLU A 68 -1.74 -5.48 -7.28
N VAL A 69 -2.14 -6.03 -6.13
CA VAL A 69 -2.14 -7.49 -5.89
C VAL A 69 -2.92 -8.29 -6.94
N PRO A 70 -4.12 -7.88 -7.39
CA PRO A 70 -4.85 -8.63 -8.42
C PRO A 70 -4.13 -8.67 -9.78
N ASP A 71 -3.48 -7.56 -10.19
CA ASP A 71 -2.78 -7.44 -11.47
C ASP A 71 -1.33 -7.97 -11.41
N VAL A 72 -0.74 -7.93 -10.21
CA VAL A 72 0.61 -8.33 -9.85
C VAL A 72 0.50 -9.35 -8.71
N PRO A 73 -0.02 -10.57 -9.00
CA PRO A 73 -0.38 -11.53 -7.97
C PRO A 73 0.84 -12.09 -7.24
N PHE A 74 0.75 -12.06 -5.92
CA PHE A 74 1.65 -12.73 -4.98
C PHE A 74 0.88 -13.07 -3.70
N VAL A 75 1.42 -13.99 -2.90
CA VAL A 75 0.82 -14.39 -1.63
C VAL A 75 1.26 -13.42 -0.53
N LEU A 76 0.43 -12.40 -0.31
CA LEU A 76 0.71 -11.23 0.54
C LEU A 76 1.27 -11.58 1.93
N ASP A 77 0.72 -12.61 2.57
CA ASP A 77 1.07 -13.03 3.93
C ASP A 77 2.06 -14.20 4.00
N ALA A 78 2.65 -14.60 2.87
CA ALA A 78 3.62 -15.69 2.84
C ALA A 78 4.95 -15.29 3.51
N PRO A 79 5.63 -16.19 4.23
CA PRO A 79 6.82 -15.86 5.03
C PRO A 79 7.97 -15.27 4.23
N GLU A 80 8.09 -15.61 2.95
CA GLU A 80 9.13 -15.05 2.08
C GLU A 80 9.01 -13.54 1.88
N TYR A 81 7.85 -12.92 2.15
CA TYR A 81 7.64 -11.47 2.06
C TYR A 81 7.78 -10.75 3.41
N ASP A 82 8.04 -11.45 4.52
CA ASP A 82 8.16 -10.82 5.84
C ASP A 82 9.29 -9.76 5.88
N PHE A 83 10.33 -9.89 5.05
CA PHE A 83 11.38 -8.89 4.95
C PHE A 83 10.86 -7.56 4.36
N MET A 84 10.01 -7.63 3.32
CA MET A 84 9.40 -6.47 2.67
C MET A 84 8.59 -5.68 3.70
N TRP A 85 7.74 -6.36 4.46
CA TRP A 85 6.91 -5.74 5.49
C TRP A 85 7.73 -5.09 6.61
N LYS A 86 8.80 -5.75 7.06
CA LYS A 86 9.73 -5.19 8.05
C LYS A 86 10.43 -3.95 7.50
N GLN A 87 10.92 -3.96 6.26
CA GLN A 87 11.53 -2.79 5.65
C GLN A 87 10.54 -1.62 5.50
N ILE A 88 9.30 -1.89 5.08
CA ILE A 88 8.24 -0.87 5.01
C ILE A 88 8.01 -0.24 6.38
N GLN A 89 7.94 -1.04 7.44
CA GLN A 89 7.80 -0.57 8.81
C GLN A 89 9.02 0.23 9.27
N ASP A 90 10.24 -0.23 8.99
CA ASP A 90 11.49 0.44 9.35
C ASP A 90 11.64 1.80 8.64
N TYR A 91 11.06 1.95 7.45
CA TYR A 91 10.98 3.22 6.72
C TYR A 91 9.84 4.12 7.20
N ASP A 92 9.04 3.68 8.17
CA ASP A 92 7.82 4.33 8.62
C ASP A 92 6.84 4.64 7.46
N ALA A 93 6.92 3.82 6.41
CA ALA A 93 6.25 4.05 5.14
C ALA A 93 4.81 3.49 5.14
N ILE A 94 3.94 4.09 4.35
CA ILE A 94 2.56 3.62 4.17
C ILE A 94 2.49 2.66 2.97
N ILE A 95 1.79 1.53 3.08
CA ILE A 95 1.49 0.66 1.93
C ILE A 95 0.08 0.94 1.40
N ALA A 96 -0.04 1.34 0.13
CA ALA A 96 -1.29 1.32 -0.60
C ALA A 96 -1.49 -0.03 -1.28
N ILE A 97 -2.66 -0.62 -1.10
CA ILE A 97 -3.00 -1.94 -1.62
C ILE A 97 -4.23 -1.82 -2.49
N ASP A 98 -4.10 -2.13 -3.77
CA ASP A 98 -5.27 -2.29 -4.64
C ASP A 98 -5.99 -3.60 -4.31
N LEU A 99 -7.28 -3.47 -3.99
CA LEU A 99 -8.15 -4.60 -3.67
C LEU A 99 -8.72 -5.29 -4.91
N GLY A 100 -8.57 -4.71 -6.09
CA GLY A 100 -9.19 -5.23 -7.30
C GLY A 100 -10.69 -5.00 -7.35
N TRP A 101 -11.34 -5.74 -8.23
CA TRP A 101 -12.75 -5.56 -8.58
C TRP A 101 -13.44 -6.88 -8.94
N GLY A 102 -12.70 -7.98 -9.01
CA GLY A 102 -13.18 -9.28 -9.45
C GLY A 102 -13.60 -10.19 -8.31
N THR A 103 -13.55 -11.50 -8.61
CA THR A 103 -13.78 -12.59 -7.65
C THR A 103 -12.63 -13.60 -7.71
N GLY A 104 -11.47 -13.18 -8.22
CA GLY A 104 -10.26 -13.98 -8.27
C GLY A 104 -9.66 -14.18 -6.88
N GLU A 105 -8.74 -15.13 -6.77
CA GLU A 105 -8.04 -15.45 -5.52
C GLU A 105 -7.31 -14.25 -4.90
N TYR A 106 -6.85 -13.33 -5.76
CA TYR A 106 -6.12 -12.13 -5.38
C TYR A 106 -6.98 -10.86 -5.37
N ASP A 107 -8.30 -10.96 -5.52
CA ASP A 107 -9.20 -9.85 -5.26
C ASP A 107 -9.54 -9.81 -3.76
N PHE A 108 -9.63 -8.62 -3.19
CA PHE A 108 -10.03 -8.36 -1.80
C PHE A 108 -9.23 -9.19 -0.76
N ASN A 109 -7.89 -9.14 -0.82
CA ASN A 109 -6.92 -9.83 0.08
C ASN A 109 -6.98 -9.40 1.57
N ILE A 110 -8.15 -9.09 2.11
CA ILE A 110 -8.36 -8.56 3.46
C ILE A 110 -7.84 -9.51 4.53
N ASP A 111 -8.11 -10.81 4.43
CA ASP A 111 -7.65 -11.78 5.43
C ASP A 111 -6.13 -11.93 5.44
N ARG A 112 -5.49 -11.89 4.26
CA ARG A 112 -4.03 -11.93 4.18
C ARG A 112 -3.40 -10.66 4.75
N MET A 113 -3.96 -9.49 4.42
CA MET A 113 -3.47 -8.24 5.00
C MET A 113 -3.64 -8.23 6.52
N ARG A 114 -4.78 -8.71 7.02
CA ARG A 114 -5.01 -8.89 8.45
C ARG A 114 -3.96 -9.80 9.09
N ASN A 115 -3.59 -10.92 8.46
CA ASN A 115 -2.53 -11.80 8.96
C ASN A 115 -1.19 -11.07 9.09
N VAL A 116 -0.83 -10.24 8.10
CA VAL A 116 0.38 -9.40 8.17
C VAL A 116 0.30 -8.41 9.34
N LEU A 117 -0.79 -7.66 9.47
CA LEU A 117 -0.96 -6.65 10.53
C LEU A 117 -0.98 -7.26 11.93
N LEU A 118 -1.48 -8.49 12.10
CA LEU A 118 -1.41 -9.19 13.38
C LEU A 118 0.03 -9.59 13.76
N ARG A 119 0.90 -9.88 12.79
CA ARG A 119 2.31 -10.22 13.03
C ARG A 119 3.20 -8.98 13.14
N LEU A 120 2.89 -7.93 12.38
CA LEU A 120 3.67 -6.69 12.25
C LEU A 120 2.76 -5.47 12.46
N PRO A 121 2.36 -5.19 13.72
CA PRO A 121 1.28 -4.25 14.04
C PRO A 121 1.60 -2.78 13.78
N ASN A 122 2.85 -2.44 13.46
CA ASN A 122 3.23 -1.06 13.12
C ASN A 122 3.27 -0.81 11.60
N VAL A 123 2.96 -1.80 10.77
CA VAL A 123 2.72 -1.58 9.34
C VAL A 123 1.47 -0.70 9.19
N LYS A 124 1.61 0.38 8.41
CA LYS A 124 0.52 1.32 8.13
C LYS A 124 0.01 1.06 6.71
N ASP A 125 -1.28 0.77 6.57
CA ASP A 125 -1.89 0.46 5.28
C ASP A 125 -3.00 1.44 4.89
N VAL A 126 -3.23 1.51 3.58
CA VAL A 126 -4.40 2.15 2.99
C VAL A 126 -4.89 1.26 1.86
N HIS A 127 -6.16 0.88 1.90
CA HIS A 127 -6.77 0.08 0.84
C HIS A 127 -7.34 0.99 -0.24
N THR A 128 -6.96 0.72 -1.49
CA THR A 128 -7.48 1.40 -2.68
C THR A 128 -8.40 0.46 -3.44
N ILE A 129 -9.54 0.97 -3.89
CA ILE A 129 -10.51 0.24 -4.71
C ILE A 129 -11.09 1.19 -5.75
N PHE A 130 -11.33 0.67 -6.95
CA PHE A 130 -12.04 1.43 -7.98
C PHE A 130 -13.55 1.44 -7.65
N SER A 131 -14.09 2.63 -7.36
CA SER A 131 -15.46 2.89 -6.89
C SER A 131 -15.70 2.67 -5.40
N LEU A 132 -16.18 3.72 -4.74
CA LEU A 132 -16.43 3.88 -3.30
C LEU A 132 -17.69 3.11 -2.82
N GLY A 133 -18.00 1.95 -3.41
CA GLY A 133 -19.37 1.41 -3.44
C GLY A 133 -19.59 -0.04 -3.03
N GLU A 134 -18.67 -0.97 -3.27
CA GLU A 134 -18.84 -2.36 -2.83
C GLU A 134 -17.92 -2.67 -1.65
N VAL A 135 -18.22 -2.06 -0.51
CA VAL A 135 -17.82 -2.64 0.76
C VAL A 135 -18.57 -3.97 0.88
N LYS A 136 -17.96 -5.07 0.43
CA LYS A 136 -18.30 -6.39 0.94
C LYS A 136 -17.89 -6.39 2.39
N SER A 137 -18.78 -5.93 3.26
CA SER A 137 -18.59 -5.91 4.70
C SER A 137 -18.47 -7.35 5.16
N SER A 138 -17.25 -7.89 5.19
CA SER A 138 -16.94 -8.97 6.11
C SER A 138 -17.25 -8.42 7.49
N SER A 139 -18.21 -9.04 8.18
CA SER A 139 -18.63 -8.68 9.53
C SER A 139 -17.42 -8.33 10.39
N ALA A 140 -17.40 -7.13 10.97
CA ALA A 140 -16.43 -6.79 11.99
C ALA A 140 -16.43 -7.92 13.03
N LEU A 141 -15.24 -8.43 13.38
CA LEU A 141 -15.12 -9.45 14.41
C LEU A 141 -15.79 -8.93 15.68
N PRO A 142 -16.55 -9.79 16.40
CA PRO A 142 -16.96 -9.42 17.74
C PRO A 142 -15.69 -9.11 18.54
N LEU A 143 -15.66 -7.93 19.15
CA LEU A 143 -14.64 -7.59 20.13
C LEU A 143 -14.58 -8.73 21.16
N PRO A 144 -13.39 -9.17 21.60
CA PRO A 144 -13.29 -10.13 22.69
C PRO A 144 -14.13 -9.58 23.84
N SER A 145 -15.18 -10.30 24.24
CA SER A 145 -15.91 -9.98 25.45
C SER A 145 -14.87 -10.01 26.56
N THR A 146 -14.58 -8.85 27.13
CA THR A 146 -13.77 -8.74 28.33
C THR A 146 -14.27 -9.79 29.31
N LEU A 147 -13.35 -10.68 29.71
CA LEU A 147 -13.53 -11.68 30.75
C LEU A 147 -14.12 -11.00 31.99
N THR A 148 -15.44 -11.07 32.13
CA THR A 148 -16.16 -10.83 33.38
C THR A 148 -16.40 -12.19 34.00
N HIS A 149 -15.35 -12.72 34.62
CA HIS A 149 -15.52 -13.73 35.65
C HIS A 149 -15.33 -13.05 37.00
N ALA A 150 -16.48 -12.84 37.65
CA ALA A 150 -16.62 -12.71 39.08
C ALA A 150 -16.18 -14.00 39.80
#